data_AF-A0A536FG58-F1
#
_entry.id   AF-A0A536FG58-F1
#
_cell.length_a   1.000
_cell.length_b   1.000
_cell.length_c   1.000
_cell.angle_alpha   90.00
_cell.angle_beta   90.00
_cell.angle_gamma   90.00
#
_symmetry.space_group_name_H-M   'P 1'
#
loop_
_entity.id
_entity.type
_entity.pdbx_description
1 polymer ?
#
loop_
_entity_poly.entity_id
_entity_poly.type
_entity_poly.pdbx_seq_one_letter_code
_entity_poly.pdbx_strand_id
1 'polypeptide(L)'
;MRVGVELRLAGDPGELFADARALETAGVDSFWAPPDRDQLTLLAAVAAVTLRARIVAVDVTPESGGTAMLDRLSRGRVAAAASHGEEFRISAAEGEDERWTRSDVPVGRAAWRELRDASEAAGFAGIVLPNGPRLLDLLRNPDVEDDRPDLRLAFG
;
A
#
# COMPACT_ATOMS: atom_id res chain seq x y z
N MET A 1 -2.00 -10.66 -7.62
CA MET A 1 -2.07 -9.98 -6.31
C MET A 1 -1.67 -8.50 -6.38
N ARG A 2 -2.49 -7.58 -5.86
CA ARG A 2 -2.16 -6.14 -5.74
C ARG A 2 -1.52 -5.81 -4.38
N VAL A 3 -0.79 -4.70 -4.31
CA VAL A 3 -0.13 -4.26 -3.08
C VAL A 3 -0.55 -2.84 -2.73
N GLY A 4 -1.10 -2.69 -1.53
CA GLY A 4 -1.41 -1.41 -0.90
C GLY A 4 -0.39 -1.10 0.19
N VAL A 5 -0.16 0.19 0.42
CA VAL A 5 0.74 0.65 1.49
C VAL A 5 -0.05 1.47 2.49
N GLU A 6 -0.07 1.02 3.74
CA GLU A 6 -0.55 1.80 4.86
C GLU A 6 0.55 2.74 5.35
N LEU A 7 0.31 4.04 5.20
CA LEU A 7 1.21 5.10 5.58
C LEU A 7 1.12 5.36 7.08
N ARG A 8 2.23 5.15 7.77
CA ARG A 8 2.43 5.46 9.19
C ARG A 8 3.51 6.53 9.30
N LEU A 9 3.14 7.65 9.90
CA LEU A 9 4.07 8.74 10.16
C LEU A 9 4.92 8.40 11.39
N ALA A 10 6.14 7.91 11.18
CA ALA A 10 7.07 7.53 12.25
C ALA A 10 8.28 8.49 12.40
N GLY A 11 8.45 9.42 11.47
CA GLY A 11 9.64 10.28 11.38
C GLY A 11 9.38 11.55 10.56
N ASP A 12 10.36 11.95 9.74
CA ASP A 12 10.25 13.15 8.91
C ASP A 12 9.16 13.00 7.83
N PRO A 13 8.21 13.94 7.72
CA PRO A 13 7.18 13.90 6.68
C PRO A 13 7.75 13.96 5.25
N GLY A 14 8.87 14.65 5.04
CA GLY A 14 9.51 14.77 3.73
C GLY A 14 10.05 13.43 3.22
N GLU A 15 10.66 12.64 4.11
CA GLU A 15 11.07 11.26 3.83
C GLU A 15 9.88 10.39 3.44
N LEU A 16 8.77 10.45 4.19
CA LEU A 16 7.56 9.69 3.87
C LEU A 16 7.02 10.01 2.46
N PHE A 17 7.05 11.28 2.04
CA PHE A 17 6.61 11.68 0.71
C PHE A 17 7.57 11.25 -0.40
N ALA A 18 8.87 11.26 -0.13
CA ALA A 18 9.87 10.71 -1.04
C ALA A 18 9.69 9.19 -1.21
N ASP A 19 9.46 8.47 -0.11
CA ASP A 19 9.18 7.04 -0.10
C ASP A 19 7.89 6.71 -0.83
N ALA A 20 6.82 7.49 -0.64
CA ALA A 20 5.56 7.31 -1.37
C ALA A 20 5.77 7.39 -2.90
N ARG A 21 6.59 8.33 -3.37
CA ARG A 21 6.94 8.41 -4.81
C ARG A 21 7.76 7.21 -5.27
N ALA A 22 8.71 6.76 -4.45
CA ALA A 22 9.54 5.60 -4.77
C ALA A 22 8.69 4.31 -4.84
N LEU A 23 7.74 4.15 -3.91
CA LEU A 23 6.79 3.04 -3.85
C LEU A 23 5.80 3.07 -5.03
N GLU A 24 5.28 4.23 -5.40
CA GLU A 24 4.46 4.38 -6.60
C GLU A 24 5.23 3.97 -7.87
N THR A 25 6.50 4.38 -7.96
CA THR A 25 7.39 3.99 -9.07
C THR A 25 7.68 2.49 -9.07
N ALA A 26 7.72 1.86 -7.88
CA ALA A 26 7.87 0.42 -7.72
C ALA A 26 6.58 -0.38 -7.98
N GLY A 27 5.47 0.28 -8.35
CA GLY A 27 4.23 -0.38 -8.76
C GLY A 27 3.25 -0.68 -7.63
N VAL A 28 3.33 0.05 -6.51
CA VAL A 28 2.25 0.04 -5.51
C VAL A 28 0.93 0.45 -6.16
N ASP A 29 -0.12 -0.32 -5.88
CA ASP A 29 -1.46 -0.10 -6.41
C ASP A 29 -2.17 1.06 -5.68
N SER A 30 -2.01 1.13 -4.35
CA SER A 30 -2.78 2.04 -3.51
C SER A 30 -2.04 2.51 -2.25
N PHE A 31 -2.31 3.74 -1.84
CA PHE A 31 -1.90 4.28 -0.54
C PHE A 31 -3.10 4.40 0.40
N TRP A 32 -2.88 3.99 1.63
CA TRP A 32 -3.85 3.89 2.71
C TRP A 32 -3.30 4.64 3.92
N ALA A 33 -4.16 4.99 4.86
CA ALA A 33 -3.75 5.49 6.16
C ALA A 33 -4.67 4.90 7.24
N PRO A 34 -4.20 4.79 8.49
CA PRO A 34 -5.04 4.34 9.61
C PRO A 34 -6.32 5.18 9.72
N PRO A 35 -7.47 4.60 10.15
CA PRO A 35 -8.73 5.32 10.29
C PRO A 35 -8.75 6.23 11.53
N ASP A 36 -7.79 7.15 11.60
CA ASP A 36 -7.68 8.17 12.63
C ASP A 36 -8.10 9.54 12.11
N ARG A 37 -8.01 10.54 12.99
CA ARG A 37 -8.39 11.93 12.72
C ARG A 37 -7.53 12.62 11.65
N ASP A 38 -6.30 12.15 11.43
CA ASP A 38 -5.33 12.78 10.52
C ASP A 38 -5.25 12.07 9.17
N GLN A 39 -5.97 10.95 9.02
CA GLN A 39 -6.05 10.14 7.81
C GLN A 39 -6.21 10.96 6.51
N LEU A 40 -7.26 11.78 6.42
CA LEU A 40 -7.56 12.54 5.21
C LEU A 40 -6.46 13.57 4.89
N THR A 41 -5.83 14.15 5.92
CA THR A 41 -4.72 15.09 5.76
C THR A 41 -3.49 14.39 5.20
N LEU A 42 -3.13 13.22 5.74
CA LEU A 42 -2.00 12.43 5.26
C LEU A 42 -2.23 11.95 3.82
N LEU A 43 -3.42 11.41 3.54
CA LEU A 43 -3.80 10.96 2.20
C LEU A 43 -3.80 12.13 1.19
N ALA A 44 -4.24 13.33 1.59
CA ALA A 44 -4.20 14.51 0.74
C ALA A 44 -2.77 14.93 0.39
N ALA A 45 -1.85 14.88 1.36
CA ALA A 45 -0.44 15.18 1.14
C ALA A 45 0.20 14.17 0.18
N VAL A 46 -0.09 12.87 0.34
CA VAL A 46 0.38 11.83 -0.57
C VAL A 46 -0.24 11.97 -1.96
N ALA A 47 -1.53 12.28 -2.05
CA ALA A 47 -2.21 12.52 -3.31
C ALA A 47 -1.57 13.67 -4.12
N ALA A 48 -1.04 14.69 -3.44
CA ALA A 48 -0.37 15.82 -4.08
C ALA A 48 1.00 15.46 -4.69
N VAL A 49 1.70 14.47 -4.14
CA VAL A 49 3.03 14.05 -4.63
C VAL A 49 2.98 12.81 -5.53
N THR A 50 1.89 12.05 -5.53
CA THR A 50 1.67 10.85 -6.35
C THR A 50 0.75 11.12 -7.54
N LEU A 51 0.82 10.28 -8.57
CA LEU A 51 0.11 10.52 -9.84
C LEU A 51 -0.74 9.36 -10.35
N ARG A 52 -0.50 8.12 -9.88
CA ARG A 52 -1.05 6.89 -10.46
C ARG A 52 -1.73 6.00 -9.42
N ALA A 53 -1.12 5.79 -8.27
CA ALA A 53 -1.64 4.87 -7.25
C ALA A 53 -3.01 5.34 -6.72
N ARG A 54 -3.93 4.44 -6.36
CA ARG A 54 -5.20 4.83 -5.73
C ARG A 54 -4.96 5.41 -4.34
N ILE A 55 -5.85 6.29 -3.90
CA ILE A 55 -5.83 6.88 -2.55
C ILE A 55 -7.03 6.31 -1.80
N VAL A 56 -6.78 5.42 -0.85
CA VAL A 56 -7.84 4.67 -0.18
C VAL A 56 -8.07 5.24 1.22
N ALA A 57 -9.28 5.74 1.44
CA ALA A 57 -9.73 6.23 2.73
C ALA A 57 -10.63 5.19 3.41
N VAL A 58 -10.26 4.79 4.62
CA VAL A 58 -10.89 3.74 5.43
C VAL A 58 -11.88 4.35 6.42
N ASP A 59 -13.08 3.76 6.49
CA ASP A 59 -14.16 4.09 7.42
C ASP A 59 -14.56 5.58 7.41
N VAL A 60 -14.45 6.21 6.24
CA VAL A 60 -14.86 7.61 6.03
C VAL A 60 -16.30 7.70 5.56
N THR A 61 -17.00 8.74 5.99
CA THR A 61 -18.32 9.07 5.43
C THR A 61 -18.14 9.59 3.99
N PRO A 62 -18.75 8.93 2.99
CA PRO A 62 -18.77 9.43 1.63
C PRO A 62 -19.33 10.86 1.57
N GLU A 63 -18.88 11.64 0.59
CA GLU A 63 -19.42 12.98 0.30
C GLU A 63 -19.20 14.04 1.39
N SER A 64 -18.40 13.74 2.41
CA SER A 64 -17.90 14.77 3.33
C SER A 64 -16.95 15.74 2.58
N GLY A 65 -16.89 17.00 3.01
CA GLY A 65 -16.03 18.01 2.38
C GLY A 65 -14.55 17.60 2.28
N GLY A 66 -14.06 16.83 3.26
CA GLY A 66 -12.70 16.26 3.22
C GLY A 66 -12.52 15.22 2.11
N THR A 67 -13.47 14.29 1.95
CA THR A 67 -13.42 13.28 0.87
C THR A 67 -13.54 13.89 -0.52
N ALA A 68 -14.37 14.92 -0.70
CA ALA A 68 -14.48 15.65 -1.97
C ALA A 68 -13.19 16.41 -2.34
N MET A 69 -12.53 17.02 -1.35
CA MET A 69 -11.23 17.65 -1.56
C MET A 69 -10.15 16.62 -1.90
N LEU A 70 -10.14 15.48 -1.20
CA LEU A 70 -9.20 14.39 -1.47
C LEU A 70 -9.37 13.84 -2.88
N ASP A 71 -10.62 13.68 -3.34
CA ASP A 71 -10.92 13.24 -4.70
C ASP A 71 -10.33 14.21 -5.74
N ARG A 72 -10.55 15.52 -5.53
CA ARG A 72 -10.00 16.56 -6.40
C ARG A 72 -8.47 16.59 -6.42
N LEU A 73 -7.81 16.49 -5.26
CA LEU A 73 -6.34 16.45 -5.16
C LEU A 73 -5.76 15.19 -5.81
N SER A 74 -6.45 14.07 -5.63
CA SER A 74 -6.07 12.80 -6.23
C SER A 74 -6.38 12.74 -7.73
N ARG A 75 -7.24 13.62 -8.26
CA ARG A 75 -7.72 13.62 -9.65
C ARG A 75 -8.58 12.38 -9.96
N GLY A 76 -9.51 12.06 -9.07
CA GLY A 76 -10.45 10.94 -9.26
C GLY A 76 -9.87 9.57 -8.90
N ARG A 77 -8.79 9.51 -8.10
CA ARG A 77 -8.14 8.26 -7.66
C ARG A 77 -8.59 7.82 -6.27
N VAL A 78 -9.58 8.48 -5.66
CA VAL A 78 -10.06 8.11 -4.34
C VAL A 78 -10.90 6.85 -4.40
N ALA A 79 -10.70 5.96 -3.43
CA ALA A 79 -11.59 4.87 -3.13
C ALA A 79 -11.91 4.85 -1.63
N ALA A 80 -13.13 4.44 -1.27
CA ALA A 80 -13.53 4.27 0.12
C ALA A 80 -13.48 2.78 0.49
N ALA A 81 -12.89 2.49 1.64
CA ALA A 81 -12.83 1.14 2.19
C ALA A 81 -13.56 1.06 3.53
N ALA A 82 -14.23 -0.07 3.79
CA ALA A 82 -14.73 -0.42 5.12
C ALA A 82 -13.77 -1.42 5.78
N SER A 83 -13.42 -1.21 7.05
CA SER A 83 -12.57 -2.15 7.79
C SER A 83 -13.37 -3.21 8.55
N HIS A 84 -12.82 -4.41 8.63
CA HIS A 84 -13.34 -5.52 9.44
C HIS A 84 -12.18 -6.35 10.00
N GLY A 85 -11.66 -5.93 11.16
CA GLY A 85 -10.46 -6.53 11.73
C GLY A 85 -9.24 -6.25 10.85
N GLU A 86 -8.61 -7.31 10.35
CA GLU A 86 -7.49 -7.22 9.41
C GLU A 86 -7.94 -7.17 7.94
N GLU A 87 -9.23 -7.29 7.64
CA GLU A 87 -9.74 -7.22 6.27
C GLU A 87 -10.29 -5.83 5.93
N PHE A 88 -10.21 -5.46 4.65
CA PHE A 88 -10.88 -4.29 4.10
C PHE A 88 -11.73 -4.67 2.90
N ARG A 89 -12.84 -3.95 2.72
CA ARG A 89 -13.66 -4.02 1.50
C ARG A 89 -13.70 -2.68 0.82
N ILE A 90 -13.25 -2.63 -0.43
CA ILE A 90 -13.43 -1.47 -1.29
C ILE A 90 -14.64 -1.73 -2.18
N SER A 91 -15.67 -0.90 -2.04
CA SER A 91 -16.85 -0.99 -2.89
C SER A 91 -16.49 -0.55 -4.31
N ALA A 92 -16.70 -1.42 -5.30
CA ALA A 92 -16.58 -1.04 -6.70
C ALA A 92 -17.85 -0.28 -7.12
N ALA A 93 -17.70 0.80 -7.90
CA ALA A 93 -18.86 1.49 -8.47
C ALA A 93 -19.67 0.58 -9.40
N GLU A 94 -18.98 -0.35 -10.07
CA GLU A 94 -19.55 -1.39 -10.92
C GLU A 94 -18.76 -2.69 -10.68
N GLY A 95 -19.43 -3.75 -10.21
CA GLY A 95 -18.82 -5.07 -10.00
C GLY A 95 -18.85 -5.56 -8.55
N GLU A 96 -18.01 -6.55 -8.26
CA GLU A 96 -17.88 -7.14 -6.92
C GLU A 96 -16.93 -6.33 -6.03
N ASP A 97 -17.22 -6.32 -4.73
CA ASP A 97 -16.36 -5.67 -3.73
C ASP A 97 -14.96 -6.27 -3.74
N GLU A 98 -13.95 -5.40 -3.75
CA GLU A 98 -12.56 -5.85 -3.64
C GLU A 98 -12.25 -6.15 -2.17
N ARG A 99 -11.90 -7.40 -1.88
CA ARG A 99 -11.41 -7.80 -0.56
C ARG A 99 -9.91 -7.60 -0.45
N TRP A 100 -9.46 -6.99 0.63
CA TRP A 100 -8.05 -6.76 0.94
C TRP A 100 -7.74 -7.28 2.34
N THR A 101 -6.50 -7.71 2.58
CA THR A 101 -6.04 -8.10 3.93
C THR A 101 -4.86 -7.24 4.35
N ARG A 102 -4.81 -6.82 5.60
CA ARG A 102 -3.63 -6.22 6.24
C ARG A 102 -2.67 -7.34 6.62
N SER A 103 -1.37 -7.06 6.51
CA SER A 103 -0.29 -7.89 7.02
C SER A 103 0.90 -7.02 7.41
N ASP A 104 1.78 -7.53 8.27
CA ASP A 104 3.10 -6.95 8.48
C ASP A 104 3.99 -7.18 7.24
N VAL A 105 5.05 -6.36 7.09
CA VAL A 105 6.03 -6.53 6.01
C VAL A 105 6.73 -7.88 6.17
N PRO A 106 6.69 -8.79 5.18
CA PRO A 106 7.34 -10.10 5.27
C PRO A 106 8.84 -9.99 5.51
N VAL A 107 9.43 -10.92 6.24
CA VAL A 107 10.86 -10.88 6.65
C VAL A 107 11.86 -11.15 5.52
N GLY A 108 11.39 -11.69 4.39
CA GLY A 108 12.21 -12.02 3.23
C GLY A 108 11.33 -12.46 2.06
N ARG A 109 11.95 -12.86 0.96
CA ARG A 109 11.24 -13.12 -0.30
C ARG A 109 10.45 -14.43 -0.30
N ALA A 110 10.92 -15.44 0.43
CA ALA A 110 10.15 -16.67 0.63
C ALA A 110 8.83 -16.39 1.35
N ALA A 111 8.88 -15.66 2.46
CA ALA A 111 7.69 -15.24 3.20
C ALA A 111 6.78 -14.30 2.37
N TRP A 112 7.37 -13.48 1.50
CA TRP A 112 6.59 -12.65 0.58
C TRP A 112 5.78 -13.47 -0.44
N ARG A 113 6.41 -14.48 -1.06
CA ARG A 113 5.72 -15.38 -2.00
C ARG A 113 4.61 -16.16 -1.31
N GLU A 114 4.91 -16.74 -0.14
CA GLU A 114 3.93 -17.49 0.65
C GLU A 114 2.72 -16.62 1.03
N LEU A 115 2.96 -15.40 1.51
CA LEU A 115 1.88 -14.47 1.85
C LEU A 115 1.00 -14.15 0.64
N ARG A 116 1.60 -13.93 -0.53
CA ARG A 116 0.85 -13.66 -1.77
C ARG A 116 0.01 -14.84 -2.20
N ASP A 117 0.60 -16.03 -2.23
CA ASP A 117 -0.09 -17.25 -2.66
C ASP A 117 -1.23 -17.60 -1.70
N ALA A 118 -1.00 -17.49 -0.38
CA ALA A 118 -2.02 -17.70 0.63
C ALA A 118 -3.16 -16.66 0.52
N SER A 119 -2.83 -15.39 0.29
CA SER A 119 -3.83 -14.33 0.13
C SER A 119 -4.66 -14.53 -1.14
N GLU A 120 -4.02 -14.97 -2.22
CA GLU A 120 -4.70 -15.25 -3.50
C GLU A 120 -5.63 -16.46 -3.37
N ALA A 121 -5.18 -17.53 -2.72
CA ALA A 121 -6.00 -18.70 -2.43
C ALA A 121 -7.19 -18.39 -1.52
N ALA A 122 -7.07 -17.40 -0.63
CA ALA A 122 -8.16 -16.91 0.22
C ALA A 122 -9.13 -15.94 -0.50
N GLY A 123 -8.87 -15.62 -1.78
CA GLY A 123 -9.72 -14.75 -2.59
C GLY A 123 -9.54 -13.26 -2.30
N PHE A 124 -8.41 -12.85 -1.70
CA PHE A 124 -8.09 -11.42 -1.57
C PHE A 124 -7.58 -10.86 -2.89
N ALA A 125 -8.06 -9.67 -3.21
CA ALA A 125 -7.66 -8.93 -4.40
C ALA A 125 -6.35 -8.15 -4.19
N GLY A 126 -5.95 -7.93 -2.93
CA GLY A 126 -4.70 -7.28 -2.56
C GLY A 126 -4.32 -7.40 -1.09
N ILE A 127 -3.07 -7.06 -0.79
CA ILE A 127 -2.51 -7.05 0.56
C ILE A 127 -2.09 -5.61 0.92
N VAL A 128 -2.44 -5.14 2.11
CA VAL A 128 -2.03 -3.85 2.66
C VAL A 128 -0.89 -4.07 3.65
N LEU A 129 0.25 -3.44 3.40
CA LEU A 129 1.46 -3.55 4.23
C LEU A 129 1.81 -2.17 4.79
N PRO A 130 2.32 -2.06 6.03
CA PRO A 130 2.82 -0.78 6.53
C PRO A 130 4.04 -0.32 5.70
N ASN A 131 4.18 0.99 5.52
CA ASN A 131 5.38 1.56 4.91
C ASN A 131 6.65 1.20 5.71
N GLY A 132 7.71 0.86 5.01
CA GLY A 132 9.01 0.56 5.62
C GLY A 132 10.08 0.27 4.57
N PRO A 133 11.38 0.41 4.93
CA PRO A 133 12.48 0.33 3.97
C PRO A 133 12.55 -1.01 3.22
N ARG A 134 12.18 -2.11 3.89
CA ARG A 134 12.16 -3.45 3.30
C ARG A 134 11.10 -3.62 2.22
N LEU A 135 9.98 -2.91 2.32
CA LEU A 135 8.89 -3.03 1.35
C LEU A 135 9.34 -2.58 -0.05
N LEU A 136 10.08 -1.48 -0.13
CA LEU A 136 10.57 -0.98 -1.41
C LEU A 136 11.52 -1.97 -2.10
N ASP A 137 12.38 -2.66 -1.34
CA ASP A 137 13.26 -3.69 -1.89
C ASP A 137 12.48 -4.91 -2.44
N LEU A 138 11.47 -5.38 -1.68
CA LEU A 138 10.60 -6.48 -2.11
C LEU A 138 9.83 -6.15 -3.40
N LEU A 139 9.41 -4.90 -3.57
CA LEU A 139 8.64 -4.47 -4.75
C LEU A 139 9.52 -4.26 -5.98
N ARG A 140 10.74 -3.76 -5.82
CA ARG A 140 11.66 -3.53 -6.95
C ARG A 140 12.23 -4.81 -7.52
N ASN A 141 12.47 -5.80 -6.66
CA ASN A 141 13.16 -7.05 -7.00
C ASN A 141 12.34 -8.27 -6.53
N PRO A 142 11.14 -8.50 -7.10
CA PRO A 142 10.24 -9.56 -6.64
C PRO A 142 10.78 -10.98 -6.91
N ASP A 143 11.57 -11.15 -7.97
CA ASP A 143 12.01 -12.46 -8.47
C ASP A 143 13.49 -12.79 -8.17
N VAL A 144 14.23 -11.87 -7.54
CA VAL A 144 15.64 -12.12 -7.18
C VAL A 144 15.68 -13.01 -5.93
N GLU A 145 16.39 -14.14 -5.93
CA GLU A 145 16.52 -14.94 -4.71
C GLU A 145 17.40 -14.23 -3.67
N ASP A 146 17.03 -14.32 -2.37
CA ASP A 146 17.78 -13.70 -1.26
C ASP A 146 19.22 -14.25 -1.17
N ASP A 147 19.41 -15.51 -1.55
CA ASP A 147 20.71 -16.16 -1.57
C ASP A 147 21.37 -15.98 -2.94
N ARG A 148 22.29 -15.01 -3.02
CA ARG A 148 23.39 -15.01 -3.99
C ARG A 148 24.64 -15.63 -3.35
N PRO A 149 24.76 -16.97 -3.29
CA PRO A 149 25.95 -17.64 -2.74
C PRO A 149 27.22 -17.40 -3.58
N ASP A 150 27.06 -16.88 -4.81
CA ASP A 150 28.12 -16.51 -5.74
C ASP A 150 28.99 -15.33 -5.27
N LEU A 151 28.52 -14.54 -4.28
CA LEU A 151 29.27 -13.39 -3.74
C LEU A 151 30.25 -13.73 -2.60
N ARG A 152 30.63 -15.00 -2.42
CA ARG A 152 31.58 -15.44 -1.37
C ARG A 152 32.93 -16.00 -1.85
N LEU A 153 33.28 -15.86 -3.12
CA LEU A 153 34.58 -16.33 -3.63
C LEU A 153 35.25 -15.30 -4.55
N ALA A 154 35.90 -14.29 -3.96
CA ALA A 154 37.04 -13.60 -4.56
C ALA A 154 37.80 -12.77 -3.51
N PHE A 155 38.46 -13.45 -2.58
CA PHE A 155 39.71 -12.95 -2.00
C PHE A 155 40.73 -14.07 -2.15
N GLY A 156 41.48 -14.00 -3.25
CA GLY A 156 42.75 -14.71 -3.41
C GLY A 156 43.90 -13.77 -3.08
#